data_AF-A0A3D4PF76-F1
#
_entry.id   AF-A0A3D4PF76-F1
#
_cell.length_a   1.000
_cell.length_b   1.000
_cell.length_c   1.000
_cell.angle_alpha   90.00
_cell.angle_beta   90.00
_cell.angle_gamma   90.00
#
_symmetry.space_group_name_H-M   'P 1'
#
loop_
_entity.id
_entity.type
_entity.pdbx_description
1 polymer ?
#
loop_
_entity_poly.entity_id
_entity_poly.type
_entity_poly.pdbx_seq_one_letter_code
_entity_poly.pdbx_strand_id
1 'polypeptide(L)'
;MFCSRGAQCSKIKWLADWMAYSILAVACMGCGTKTYEDRLEFTTTYFDFIDRLNQNLSPQFVKDGVTMRVPKQFSEIPAPARRPKSTEEDETPQVDPRQPTFAEMELPGMTAAWKANLTTVDASGATSSETGYLYLLTNYEYWQTFKTKDEIGDPLKFHEDVMNEMIDALQVVIDEKSRGTATDRVNKWFHETVPEPKDEKFAPRKEFTTITLVPEETPEDDLRREYRVYLFQNGDMRMVLVYALPRNVSAGEELENRILLSLQTVELSTEKPAAKRAPAKPNPNGTPAASSEAPAATPPSASPF
;
A
#
# COMPACT_ATOMS: atom_id res chain seq x y z
N MET A 1 69.70 -38.34 56.74
CA MET A 1 69.55 -37.69 55.42
C MET A 1 68.07 -37.70 55.05
N PHE A 2 67.38 -36.58 55.30
CA PHE A 2 65.97 -36.39 54.91
C PHE A 2 65.92 -35.79 53.51
N CYS A 3 65.30 -36.51 52.56
CA CYS A 3 65.16 -36.06 51.18
C CYS A 3 63.80 -35.36 51.01
N SER A 4 63.82 -34.04 50.88
CA SER A 4 62.66 -33.19 50.60
C SER A 4 62.09 -33.47 49.20
N ARG A 5 60.93 -34.14 49.14
CA ARG A 5 60.16 -34.44 47.90
C ARG A 5 58.75 -33.81 47.92
N GLY A 6 58.60 -32.65 48.54
CA GLY A 6 57.28 -32.00 48.71
C GLY A 6 56.91 -30.93 47.69
N ALA A 7 57.88 -30.31 47.00
CA ALA A 7 57.65 -29.02 46.32
C ALA A 7 57.44 -29.10 44.79
N GLN A 8 57.71 -30.23 44.13
CA GLN A 8 57.61 -30.33 42.67
C GLN A 8 56.25 -30.82 42.13
N CYS A 9 55.41 -31.45 42.96
CA CYS A 9 54.14 -32.02 42.50
C CYS A 9 52.98 -31.00 42.43
N SER A 10 53.11 -29.85 43.10
CA SER A 10 52.09 -28.79 43.11
C SER A 10 52.07 -27.95 41.81
N LYS A 11 53.23 -27.73 41.17
CA LYS A 11 53.32 -26.88 39.97
C LYS A 11 52.69 -27.51 38.73
N ILE A 12 52.67 -28.84 38.64
CA ILE A 12 52.10 -29.57 37.50
C ILE A 12 50.57 -29.55 37.53
N LYS A 13 49.94 -29.62 38.72
CA LYS A 13 48.49 -29.49 38.86
C LYS A 13 47.98 -28.11 38.44
N TRP A 14 48.69 -27.05 38.82
CA TRP A 14 48.30 -25.68 38.48
C TRP A 14 48.31 -25.40 36.96
N LEU A 15 49.25 -25.98 36.21
CA LEU A 15 49.30 -25.86 34.75
C LEU A 15 48.19 -26.64 34.04
N ALA A 16 47.80 -27.81 34.58
CA ALA A 16 46.70 -28.61 34.03
C ALA A 16 45.35 -27.90 34.19
N ASP A 17 45.10 -27.29 35.36
CA ASP A 17 43.88 -26.52 35.61
C ASP A 17 43.80 -25.28 34.69
N TRP A 18 44.91 -24.56 34.49
CA TRP A 18 44.97 -23.41 33.56
C TRP A 18 44.70 -23.79 32.10
N MET A 19 45.22 -24.93 31.63
CA MET A 19 44.94 -25.41 30.28
C MET A 19 43.49 -25.85 30.12
N ALA A 20 42.89 -26.51 31.12
CA ALA A 20 41.48 -26.90 31.08
C ALA A 20 40.55 -25.68 31.01
N TYR A 21 40.82 -24.62 31.80
CA TYR A 21 40.07 -23.37 31.74
C TYR A 21 40.24 -22.64 30.40
N SER A 22 41.44 -22.68 29.81
CA SER A 22 41.71 -22.03 28.51
C SER A 22 40.95 -22.71 27.37
N ILE A 23 40.90 -24.05 27.34
CA ILE A 23 40.17 -24.80 26.32
C ILE A 23 38.66 -24.58 26.45
N LEU A 24 38.13 -24.51 27.68
CA LEU A 24 36.72 -24.24 27.92
C LEU A 24 36.33 -22.81 27.49
N ALA A 25 37.19 -21.81 27.74
CA ALA A 25 36.98 -20.44 27.32
C ALA A 25 36.94 -20.29 25.78
N VAL A 26 37.80 -21.02 25.06
CA VAL A 26 37.81 -21.03 23.58
C VAL A 26 36.57 -21.73 23.01
N ALA A 27 36.10 -22.81 23.65
CA ALA A 27 34.88 -23.50 23.22
C ALA A 27 33.62 -22.63 23.38
N CYS A 28 33.56 -21.77 24.41
CA CYS A 28 32.45 -20.84 24.60
C CYS A 28 32.44 -19.68 23.58
N MET A 29 33.56 -19.38 22.91
CA MET A 29 33.62 -18.37 21.86
C MET A 29 33.18 -18.89 20.47
N GLY A 30 33.10 -20.22 20.28
CA GLY A 30 32.77 -20.84 19.00
C GLY A 30 31.28 -20.96 18.65
N CYS A 31 30.36 -20.67 19.59
CA CYS A 31 28.92 -20.73 19.33
C CYS A 31 28.38 -19.54 18.52
N GLY A 32 29.21 -18.51 18.26
CA GLY A 32 28.76 -17.28 17.61
C GLY A 32 28.86 -17.27 16.08
N THR A 33 29.74 -18.07 15.46
CA THR A 33 30.03 -17.94 14.02
C THR A 33 28.84 -18.28 13.16
N LYS A 34 28.12 -19.38 13.45
CA LYS A 34 26.93 -19.76 12.70
C LYS A 34 25.81 -18.72 12.81
N THR A 35 25.52 -18.23 14.02
CA THR A 35 24.52 -17.16 14.23
C THR A 35 24.91 -15.86 13.54
N TYR A 36 26.21 -15.57 13.43
CA TYR A 36 26.70 -14.42 12.68
C TYR A 36 26.47 -14.58 11.17
N GLU A 37 26.81 -15.74 10.60
CA GLU A 37 26.56 -16.06 9.19
C GLU A 37 25.06 -16.02 8.85
N ASP A 38 24.20 -16.62 9.69
CA ASP A 38 22.75 -16.59 9.53
C ASP A 38 22.20 -15.14 9.53
N ARG A 39 22.74 -14.27 10.40
CA ARG A 39 22.36 -12.85 10.44
C ARG A 39 22.84 -12.10 9.19
N LEU A 40 24.05 -12.38 8.72
CA LEU A 40 24.60 -11.74 7.53
C LEU A 40 23.80 -12.10 6.28
N GLU A 41 23.42 -13.37 6.14
CA GLU A 41 22.55 -13.85 5.05
C GLU A 41 21.16 -13.20 5.14
N PHE A 42 20.56 -13.16 6.33
CA PHE A 42 19.28 -12.49 6.54
C PHE A 42 19.34 -11.01 6.14
N THR A 43 20.38 -10.29 6.60
CA THR A 43 20.59 -8.87 6.27
C THR A 43 20.75 -8.66 4.76
N THR A 44 21.50 -9.53 4.08
CA THR A 44 21.67 -9.47 2.62
C THR A 44 20.32 -9.61 1.92
N THR A 45 19.56 -10.66 2.26
CA THR A 45 18.25 -10.90 1.64
C THR A 45 17.22 -9.80 1.95
N TYR A 46 17.31 -9.17 3.13
CA TYR A 46 16.47 -8.02 3.48
C TYR A 46 16.81 -6.79 2.65
N PHE A 47 18.09 -6.47 2.47
CA PHE A 47 18.50 -5.32 1.65
C PHE A 47 18.14 -5.54 0.17
N ASP A 48 18.29 -6.76 -0.35
CA ASP A 48 17.83 -7.11 -1.70
C ASP A 48 16.33 -6.85 -1.88
N PHE A 49 15.52 -7.19 -0.87
CA PHE A 49 14.09 -6.90 -0.88
C PHE A 49 13.79 -5.40 -0.90
N ILE A 50 14.46 -4.61 -0.05
CA ILE A 50 14.30 -3.15 0.00
C ILE A 50 14.74 -2.49 -1.30
N ASP A 51 15.87 -2.92 -1.86
CA ASP A 51 16.39 -2.41 -3.14
C ASP A 51 15.42 -2.72 -4.28
N ARG A 52 14.85 -3.92 -4.32
CA ARG A 52 13.81 -4.28 -5.28
C ARG A 52 12.59 -3.37 -5.19
N LEU A 53 12.12 -3.04 -3.98
CA LEU A 53 11.04 -2.05 -3.79
C LEU A 53 11.46 -0.66 -4.28
N ASN A 54 12.68 -0.21 -3.97
CA ASN A 54 13.17 1.12 -4.35
C ASN A 54 13.42 1.30 -5.85
N GLN A 55 13.80 0.23 -6.54
CA GLN A 55 13.98 0.25 -7.99
C GLN A 55 12.64 0.36 -8.73
N ASN A 56 11.59 -0.28 -8.21
CA ASN A 56 10.31 -0.45 -8.89
C ASN A 56 9.21 0.54 -8.47
N LEU A 57 9.29 1.07 -7.25
CA LEU A 57 8.23 1.88 -6.65
C LEU A 57 8.72 3.30 -6.33
N SER A 58 7.79 4.24 -6.32
CA SER A 58 7.98 5.61 -5.90
C SER A 58 8.19 5.70 -4.37
N PRO A 59 8.52 6.89 -3.83
CA PRO A 59 8.50 7.13 -2.39
C PRO A 59 7.14 6.82 -1.76
N GLN A 60 7.14 6.67 -0.44
CA GLN A 60 5.92 6.38 0.32
C GLN A 60 4.90 7.52 0.20
N PHE A 61 3.69 7.15 -0.19
CA PHE A 61 2.50 8.00 -0.22
C PHE A 61 1.66 7.71 1.03
N VAL A 62 1.21 8.77 1.71
CA VAL A 62 0.39 8.67 2.92
C VAL A 62 -0.77 9.66 2.84
N LYS A 63 -2.00 9.16 2.86
CA LYS A 63 -3.21 10.00 2.83
C LYS A 63 -4.43 9.23 3.34
N ASP A 64 -5.27 9.90 4.13
CA ASP A 64 -6.60 9.40 4.54
C ASP A 64 -6.58 7.97 5.13
N GLY A 65 -5.57 7.69 5.97
CA GLY A 65 -5.40 6.40 6.62
C GLY A 65 -4.82 5.30 5.71
N VAL A 66 -4.43 5.62 4.48
CA VAL A 66 -3.72 4.73 3.56
C VAL A 66 -2.26 5.12 3.47
N THR A 67 -1.40 4.12 3.53
CA THR A 67 0.02 4.23 3.25
C THR A 67 0.38 3.23 2.14
N MET A 68 1.04 3.66 1.07
CA MET A 68 1.47 2.75 -0.01
C MET A 68 2.64 3.34 -0.80
N ARG A 69 3.29 2.53 -1.62
CA ARG A 69 4.26 2.98 -2.63
C ARG A 69 3.73 2.65 -4.02
N VAL A 70 3.66 3.63 -4.89
CA VAL A 70 3.05 3.50 -6.23
C VAL A 70 4.10 3.03 -7.24
N PRO A 71 3.76 2.27 -8.29
CA PRO A 71 4.73 1.93 -9.34
C PRO A 71 5.38 3.17 -9.94
N LYS A 72 6.72 3.14 -10.11
CA LYS A 72 7.53 4.35 -10.37
C LYS A 72 7.20 5.09 -11.67
N GLN A 73 6.60 4.42 -12.66
CA GLN A 73 6.16 5.07 -13.91
C GLN A 73 4.89 5.94 -13.76
N PHE A 74 4.17 5.82 -12.65
CA PHE A 74 2.98 6.60 -12.38
C PHE A 74 3.34 7.92 -11.69
N SER A 75 2.85 9.02 -12.27
CA SER A 75 2.98 10.38 -11.75
C SER A 75 1.65 10.85 -11.17
N GLU A 76 1.68 11.46 -9.98
CA GLU A 76 0.46 11.91 -9.29
C GLU A 76 -0.22 13.04 -10.08
N ILE A 77 -1.54 12.94 -10.22
CA ILE A 77 -2.37 14.01 -10.77
C ILE A 77 -2.74 14.93 -9.62
N PRO A 78 -2.32 16.21 -9.65
CA PRO A 78 -2.56 17.13 -8.55
C PRO A 78 -4.06 17.35 -8.36
N ALA A 79 -4.48 17.47 -7.09
CA ALA A 79 -5.85 17.84 -6.76
C ALA A 79 -6.20 19.23 -7.34
N PRO A 80 -7.47 19.46 -7.71
CA PRO A 80 -7.89 20.76 -8.21
C PRO A 80 -7.62 21.85 -7.16
N ALA A 81 -7.16 23.02 -7.62
CA ALA A 81 -6.94 24.16 -6.74
C ALA A 81 -8.25 24.53 -6.03
N ARG A 82 -8.22 24.74 -4.71
CA ARG A 82 -9.39 25.21 -3.97
C ARG A 82 -9.76 26.59 -4.50
N ARG A 83 -10.96 26.74 -5.04
CA ARG A 83 -11.45 28.07 -5.46
C ARG A 83 -11.50 29.01 -4.24
N PRO A 84 -11.06 30.26 -4.38
CA PRO A 84 -11.43 31.28 -3.40
C PRO A 84 -12.97 31.36 -3.37
N LYS A 85 -13.56 31.64 -2.20
CA LYS A 85 -14.99 31.89 -2.08
C LYS A 85 -15.33 33.20 -2.83
N SER A 86 -15.52 33.15 -4.14
CA SER A 86 -16.07 34.27 -4.91
C SER A 86 -17.60 34.27 -4.76
N THR A 87 -18.16 35.47 -4.70
CA THR A 87 -19.57 35.73 -4.37
C THR A 87 -20.47 35.74 -5.62
N GLU A 88 -20.00 35.22 -6.76
CA GLU A 88 -20.73 35.32 -8.03
C GLU A 88 -21.35 33.97 -8.45
N GLU A 89 -22.67 34.02 -8.65
CA GLU A 89 -23.64 32.93 -8.83
C GLU A 89 -23.56 32.19 -10.18
N ASP A 90 -22.50 32.37 -10.98
CA ASP A 90 -22.49 31.89 -12.38
C ASP A 90 -21.19 31.16 -12.78
N GLU A 91 -20.48 30.57 -11.81
CA GLU A 91 -19.28 29.80 -12.10
C GLU A 91 -19.62 28.34 -12.48
N THR A 92 -19.21 27.94 -13.69
CA THR A 92 -19.26 26.55 -14.14
C THR A 92 -18.60 25.60 -13.11
N PRO A 93 -19.18 24.41 -12.86
CA PRO A 93 -18.62 23.46 -11.91
C PRO A 93 -17.18 23.11 -12.30
N GLN A 94 -16.27 23.16 -11.32
CA GLN A 94 -14.88 22.78 -11.56
C GLN A 94 -14.81 21.28 -11.76
N VAL A 95 -14.55 20.84 -12.99
CA VAL A 95 -14.28 19.43 -13.27
C VAL A 95 -12.96 19.05 -12.58
N ASP A 96 -13.00 18.01 -11.75
CA ASP A 96 -11.81 17.49 -11.10
C ASP A 96 -10.96 16.73 -12.13
N PRO A 97 -9.71 17.15 -12.42
CA PRO A 97 -8.87 16.51 -13.43
C PRO A 97 -8.46 15.07 -13.07
N ARG A 98 -8.70 14.65 -11.83
CA ARG A 98 -8.45 13.29 -11.35
C ARG A 98 -9.58 12.33 -11.71
N GLN A 99 -10.78 12.82 -12.02
CA GLN A 99 -11.88 11.95 -12.42
C GLN A 99 -11.59 11.34 -13.79
N PRO A 100 -12.00 10.08 -14.05
CA PRO A 100 -11.79 9.45 -15.33
C PRO A 100 -12.53 10.22 -16.42
N THR A 101 -11.83 10.64 -17.47
CA THR A 101 -12.43 11.30 -18.63
C THR A 101 -12.85 10.31 -19.72
N PHE A 102 -12.37 9.07 -19.63
CA PHE A 102 -12.61 8.01 -20.63
C PHE A 102 -13.94 7.26 -20.40
N ALA A 103 -14.64 7.57 -19.31
CA ALA A 103 -15.95 7.05 -19.00
C ALA A 103 -16.72 8.16 -18.30
N GLU A 104 -18.01 8.31 -18.63
CA GLU A 104 -18.91 9.28 -18.00
C GLU A 104 -19.30 8.81 -16.59
N MET A 105 -18.31 8.66 -15.71
CA MET A 105 -18.50 8.18 -14.33
C MET A 105 -17.75 9.06 -13.33
N GLU A 106 -18.30 9.17 -12.13
CA GLU A 106 -17.61 9.79 -10.99
C GLU A 106 -17.25 8.72 -9.98
N LEU A 107 -15.95 8.53 -9.74
CA LEU A 107 -15.46 7.51 -8.82
C LEU A 107 -15.66 7.97 -7.36
N PRO A 108 -16.49 7.27 -6.55
CA PRO A 108 -16.80 7.73 -5.20
C PRO A 108 -15.63 7.51 -4.24
N GLY A 109 -15.43 8.43 -3.30
CA GLY A 109 -14.37 8.32 -2.28
C GLY A 109 -12.94 8.43 -2.85
N MET A 110 -12.78 9.02 -4.05
CA MET A 110 -11.47 9.19 -4.68
C MET A 110 -10.54 10.05 -3.82
N THR A 111 -9.44 9.43 -3.38
CA THR A 111 -8.45 10.04 -2.51
C THR A 111 -7.28 10.61 -3.32
N ALA A 112 -6.78 9.84 -4.30
CA ALA A 112 -5.68 10.22 -5.16
C ALA A 112 -5.76 9.51 -6.52
N ALA A 113 -5.10 10.08 -7.52
CA ALA A 113 -5.02 9.53 -8.86
C ALA A 113 -3.62 9.74 -9.44
N TRP A 114 -3.18 8.81 -10.28
CA TRP A 114 -1.91 8.88 -10.98
C TRP A 114 -2.11 8.52 -12.45
N LYS A 115 -1.20 9.00 -13.31
CA LYS A 115 -1.12 8.64 -14.72
C LYS A 115 0.28 8.21 -15.11
N ALA A 116 0.37 7.28 -16.05
CA ALA A 116 1.61 6.81 -16.66
C ALA A 116 1.44 6.74 -18.18
N ASN A 117 2.52 7.01 -18.92
CA ASN A 117 2.60 6.65 -20.33
C ASN A 117 3.23 5.27 -20.42
N LEU A 118 2.49 4.30 -20.97
CA LEU A 118 2.87 2.90 -21.02
C LEU A 118 3.10 2.50 -22.48
N THR A 119 4.17 1.75 -22.72
CA THR A 119 4.43 1.18 -24.04
C THR A 119 3.45 0.04 -24.30
N THR A 120 2.68 0.12 -25.38
CA THR A 120 1.81 -0.95 -25.88
C THR A 120 2.39 -1.58 -27.13
N VAL A 121 2.11 -2.86 -27.35
CA VAL A 121 2.51 -3.60 -28.56
C VAL A 121 1.26 -4.11 -29.25
N ASP A 122 1.04 -3.71 -30.51
CA ASP A 122 -0.11 -4.18 -31.28
C ASP A 122 0.10 -5.61 -31.84
N ALA A 123 -0.90 -6.14 -32.54
CA ALA A 123 -0.82 -7.45 -33.18
C ALA A 123 0.23 -7.51 -34.33
N SER A 124 0.65 -6.36 -34.86
CA SER A 124 1.68 -6.25 -35.90
C SER A 124 3.10 -6.20 -35.32
N GLY A 125 3.23 -6.05 -34.00
CA GLY A 125 4.49 -5.83 -33.29
C GLY A 125 4.94 -4.36 -33.26
N ALA A 126 4.11 -3.43 -33.75
CA ALA A 126 4.36 -2.01 -33.64
C ALA A 126 4.19 -1.57 -32.19
N THR A 127 5.03 -0.62 -31.76
CA THR A 127 4.99 -0.06 -30.41
C THR A 127 4.29 1.30 -30.44
N SER A 128 3.37 1.50 -29.52
CA SER A 128 2.70 2.78 -29.26
C SER A 128 2.82 3.16 -27.79
N SER A 129 2.62 4.45 -27.48
CA SER A 129 2.58 4.93 -26.10
C SER A 129 1.16 5.31 -25.77
N GLU A 130 0.55 4.63 -24.80
CA GLU A 130 -0.81 4.88 -24.35
C GLU A 130 -0.85 5.26 -22.87
N THR A 131 -1.79 6.12 -22.48
CA THR A 131 -1.90 6.56 -21.09
C THR A 131 -2.67 5.55 -20.25
N GLY A 132 -2.05 5.05 -19.18
CA GLY A 132 -2.70 4.29 -18.11
C GLY A 132 -2.94 5.15 -16.87
N TYR A 133 -3.94 4.78 -16.08
CA TYR A 133 -4.31 5.49 -14.85
C TYR A 133 -4.36 4.55 -13.65
N LEU A 134 -4.08 5.09 -12.47
CA LEU A 134 -4.26 4.44 -11.18
C LEU A 134 -5.12 5.35 -10.31
N TYR A 135 -6.18 4.81 -9.73
CA TYR A 135 -7.05 5.51 -8.80
C TYR A 135 -7.01 4.83 -7.44
N LEU A 136 -6.88 5.63 -6.38
CA LEU A 136 -7.01 5.21 -5.00
C LEU A 136 -8.31 5.77 -4.44
N LEU A 137 -9.21 4.89 -4.03
CA LEU A 137 -10.49 5.22 -3.44
C LEU A 137 -10.60 4.65 -2.02
N THR A 138 -11.19 5.40 -1.10
CA THR A 138 -11.37 4.98 0.29
C THR A 138 -12.72 5.41 0.84
N ASN A 139 -13.24 4.67 1.83
CA ASN A 139 -14.44 5.08 2.57
C ASN A 139 -14.16 6.13 3.67
N TYR A 140 -12.99 6.78 3.65
CA TYR A 140 -12.59 7.74 4.68
C TYR A 140 -13.52 8.96 4.72
N GLU A 141 -13.88 9.52 3.56
CA GLU A 141 -14.82 10.64 3.47
C GLU A 141 -16.24 10.23 3.87
N TYR A 142 -16.64 9.00 3.55
CA TYR A 142 -17.94 8.45 3.94
C TYR A 142 -18.07 8.49 5.46
N TRP A 143 -17.06 8.02 6.20
CA TRP A 143 -17.05 8.10 7.66
C TRP A 143 -17.12 9.53 8.20
N GLN A 144 -16.51 10.50 7.53
CA GLN A 144 -16.53 11.90 7.97
C GLN A 144 -17.92 12.56 7.81
N THR A 145 -18.74 12.07 6.89
CA THR A 145 -19.94 12.74 6.40
C THR A 145 -21.23 11.93 6.59
N PHE A 146 -21.14 10.64 6.92
CA PHE A 146 -22.24 9.69 7.10
C PHE A 146 -23.36 10.18 8.04
N LYS A 147 -23.05 11.02 9.03
CA LYS A 147 -24.05 11.54 9.99
C LYS A 147 -24.64 12.90 9.60
N THR A 148 -24.11 13.53 8.56
CA THR A 148 -24.40 14.92 8.23
C THR A 148 -25.08 15.10 6.87
N LYS A 149 -25.00 14.10 5.98
CA LYS A 149 -25.64 14.12 4.67
C LYS A 149 -26.52 12.91 4.50
N ASP A 150 -27.78 13.13 4.15
CA ASP A 150 -28.77 12.07 3.93
C ASP A 150 -28.47 11.25 2.65
N GLU A 151 -27.60 11.74 1.77
CA GLU A 151 -27.30 11.16 0.46
C GLU A 151 -26.07 10.24 0.43
N ILE A 152 -25.28 10.19 1.50
CA ILE A 152 -24.05 9.38 1.51
C ILE A 152 -24.38 7.96 1.97
N GLY A 153 -24.09 7.00 1.10
CA GLY A 153 -24.27 5.57 1.35
C GLY A 153 -23.56 5.08 2.61
N ASP A 154 -23.92 3.88 3.06
CA ASP A 154 -23.29 3.25 4.22
C ASP A 154 -21.77 3.11 3.97
N PRO A 155 -20.88 3.66 4.83
CA PRO A 155 -19.43 3.45 4.72
C PRO A 155 -19.08 1.95 4.70
N LEU A 156 -19.95 1.11 5.26
CA LEU A 156 -19.85 -0.34 5.24
C LEU A 156 -20.27 -1.01 3.90
N LYS A 157 -20.76 -0.26 2.92
CA LYS A 157 -21.07 -0.77 1.57
C LYS A 157 -20.20 -0.19 0.47
N PHE A 158 -19.18 0.58 0.84
CA PHE A 158 -18.30 1.29 -0.10
C PHE A 158 -17.75 0.43 -1.27
N HIS A 159 -17.35 -0.82 -1.03
CA HIS A 159 -16.88 -1.69 -2.12
C HIS A 159 -17.99 -2.02 -3.12
N GLU A 160 -19.21 -2.26 -2.64
CA GLU A 160 -20.38 -2.52 -3.49
C GLU A 160 -20.73 -1.27 -4.29
N ASP A 161 -20.76 -0.10 -3.66
CA ASP A 161 -21.07 1.18 -4.31
C ASP A 161 -20.08 1.49 -5.45
N VAL A 162 -18.76 1.39 -5.19
CA VAL A 162 -17.72 1.60 -6.22
C VAL A 162 -17.86 0.60 -7.36
N MET A 163 -18.09 -0.68 -7.05
CA MET A 163 -18.20 -1.71 -8.07
C MET A 163 -19.45 -1.54 -8.92
N ASN A 164 -20.59 -1.20 -8.32
CA ASN A 164 -21.84 -0.96 -9.05
C ASN A 164 -21.67 0.21 -10.02
N GLU A 165 -21.06 1.31 -9.58
CA GLU A 165 -20.76 2.47 -10.43
C GLU A 165 -19.86 2.07 -11.61
N MET A 166 -18.79 1.31 -11.34
CA MET A 166 -17.89 0.83 -12.40
C MET A 166 -18.56 -0.14 -13.37
N ILE A 167 -19.39 -1.05 -12.87
CA ILE A 167 -20.12 -2.04 -13.68
C ILE A 167 -21.11 -1.35 -14.61
N ASP A 168 -21.88 -0.41 -14.08
CA ASP A 168 -22.87 0.35 -14.82
C ASP A 168 -22.20 1.21 -15.90
N ALA A 169 -21.18 1.99 -15.51
CA ALA A 169 -20.48 2.88 -16.43
C ALA A 169 -19.66 2.15 -17.50
N LEU A 170 -19.14 0.96 -17.21
CA LEU A 170 -18.41 0.14 -18.18
C LEU A 170 -19.31 -0.85 -18.95
N GLN A 171 -20.59 -0.94 -18.58
CA GLN A 171 -21.57 -1.88 -19.13
C GLN A 171 -21.05 -3.34 -19.14
N VAL A 172 -20.31 -3.73 -18.10
CA VAL A 172 -19.72 -5.07 -17.99
C VAL A 172 -20.67 -6.01 -17.27
N VAL A 173 -20.94 -7.18 -17.84
CA VAL A 173 -21.70 -8.22 -17.14
C VAL A 173 -20.76 -9.06 -16.28
N ILE A 174 -20.99 -9.08 -14.98
CA ILE A 174 -20.27 -9.92 -14.02
C ILE A 174 -21.19 -11.00 -13.50
N ASP A 175 -20.74 -12.25 -13.52
CA ASP A 175 -21.40 -13.32 -12.79
C ASP A 175 -20.84 -13.36 -11.37
N GLU A 176 -21.60 -12.85 -10.40
CA GLU A 176 -21.23 -12.80 -8.98
C GLU A 176 -20.87 -14.17 -8.39
N LYS A 177 -21.41 -15.25 -8.96
CA LYS A 177 -21.16 -16.62 -8.51
C LYS A 177 -19.92 -17.23 -9.16
N SER A 178 -19.47 -16.65 -10.26
CA SER A 178 -18.30 -17.11 -10.99
C SER A 178 -17.03 -16.69 -10.26
N ARG A 179 -16.26 -17.69 -9.83
CA ARG A 179 -14.93 -17.49 -9.24
C ARG A 179 -13.88 -17.91 -10.26
N GLY A 180 -13.01 -16.96 -10.58
CA GLY A 180 -11.90 -17.15 -11.48
C GLY A 180 -10.65 -17.66 -10.77
N THR A 181 -9.60 -17.85 -11.54
CA THR A 181 -8.23 -18.08 -11.04
C THR A 181 -7.33 -16.94 -11.50
N ALA A 182 -6.07 -16.91 -11.05
CA ALA A 182 -5.10 -15.93 -11.52
C ALA A 182 -4.94 -15.91 -13.06
N THR A 183 -5.19 -17.03 -13.73
CA THR A 183 -5.14 -17.17 -15.20
C THR A 183 -6.48 -16.89 -15.89
N ASP A 184 -7.60 -16.97 -15.17
CA ASP A 184 -8.97 -16.79 -15.67
C ASP A 184 -9.67 -15.68 -14.87
N ARG A 185 -9.13 -14.46 -14.99
CA ARG A 185 -9.50 -13.29 -14.17
C ARG A 185 -10.45 -12.30 -14.84
N VAL A 186 -10.77 -12.50 -16.12
CA VAL A 186 -11.60 -11.57 -16.90
C VAL A 186 -13.05 -11.69 -16.44
N ASN A 187 -13.61 -10.58 -15.94
CA ASN A 187 -14.97 -10.44 -15.44
C ASN A 187 -15.37 -11.51 -14.40
N LYS A 188 -14.38 -12.03 -13.66
CA LYS A 188 -14.54 -13.06 -12.63
C LYS A 188 -13.77 -12.68 -11.37
N TRP A 189 -14.40 -12.90 -10.23
CA TRP A 189 -13.78 -12.63 -8.93
C TRP A 189 -12.71 -13.66 -8.59
N PHE A 190 -11.55 -13.22 -8.12
CA PHE A 190 -10.50 -14.09 -7.58
C PHE A 190 -9.82 -13.45 -6.37
N HIS A 191 -9.05 -14.23 -5.61
CA HIS A 191 -8.28 -13.75 -4.47
C HIS A 191 -6.81 -13.63 -4.85
N GLU A 192 -6.22 -12.47 -4.60
CA GLU A 192 -4.80 -12.20 -4.79
C GLU A 192 -4.13 -12.11 -3.42
N THR A 193 -3.13 -12.96 -3.17
CA THR A 193 -2.37 -12.97 -1.92
C THR A 193 -0.99 -12.39 -2.16
N VAL A 194 -0.62 -11.38 -1.37
CA VAL A 194 0.71 -10.77 -1.39
C VAL A 194 1.29 -10.71 0.04
N PRO A 195 2.60 -10.79 0.24
CA PRO A 195 3.62 -11.02 -0.77
C PRO A 195 3.67 -12.50 -1.22
N GLU A 196 4.53 -12.81 -2.18
CA GLU A 196 4.86 -14.21 -2.51
C GLU A 196 5.54 -14.92 -1.31
N PRO A 197 5.48 -16.26 -1.21
CA PRO A 197 6.06 -17.01 -0.08
C PRO A 197 7.52 -16.68 0.25
N LYS A 198 8.32 -16.31 -0.75
CA LYS A 198 9.74 -15.95 -0.57
C LYS A 198 9.95 -14.65 0.22
N ASP A 199 8.94 -13.78 0.21
CA ASP A 199 8.97 -12.42 0.76
C ASP A 199 8.10 -12.29 2.03
N GLU A 200 7.37 -13.35 2.44
CA GLU A 200 6.53 -13.38 3.66
C GLU A 200 7.33 -13.09 4.95
N LYS A 201 8.66 -13.33 4.93
CA LYS A 201 9.56 -12.99 6.04
C LYS A 201 9.81 -11.47 6.19
N PHE A 202 9.50 -10.68 5.17
CA PHE A 202 9.79 -9.24 5.14
C PHE A 202 8.55 -8.36 5.14
N ALA A 203 7.41 -8.89 4.68
CA ALA A 203 6.15 -8.16 4.66
C ALA A 203 5.00 -9.08 5.14
N PRO A 204 4.05 -8.53 5.92
CA PRO A 204 2.91 -9.30 6.37
C PRO A 204 2.04 -9.71 5.19
N ARG A 205 1.50 -10.94 5.26
CA ARG A 205 0.56 -11.46 4.27
C ARG A 205 -0.75 -10.67 4.26
N LYS A 206 -1.21 -10.31 3.07
CA LYS A 206 -2.41 -9.55 2.76
C LYS A 206 -3.18 -10.28 1.68
N GLU A 207 -4.50 -10.23 1.77
CA GLU A 207 -5.41 -10.86 0.81
C GLU A 207 -6.31 -9.78 0.23
N PHE A 208 -6.35 -9.71 -1.11
CA PHE A 208 -7.17 -8.79 -1.87
C PHE A 208 -8.25 -9.58 -2.60
N THR A 209 -9.47 -9.05 -2.64
CA THR A 209 -10.50 -9.53 -3.55
C THR A 209 -10.35 -8.74 -4.85
N THR A 210 -10.10 -9.43 -5.95
CA THR A 210 -9.66 -8.82 -7.21
C THR A 210 -10.58 -9.23 -8.36
N ILE A 211 -10.74 -8.33 -9.31
CA ILE A 211 -11.40 -8.59 -10.59
C ILE A 211 -10.74 -7.78 -11.70
N THR A 212 -10.64 -8.37 -12.90
CA THR A 212 -10.23 -7.64 -14.11
C THR A 212 -11.46 -7.40 -14.97
N LEU A 213 -11.93 -6.15 -15.04
CA LEU A 213 -13.05 -5.76 -15.87
C LEU A 213 -12.56 -5.45 -17.28
N VAL A 214 -13.19 -6.08 -18.25
CA VAL A 214 -12.87 -5.95 -19.67
C VAL A 214 -14.18 -5.66 -20.40
N PRO A 215 -14.45 -4.39 -20.77
CA PRO A 215 -15.64 -4.02 -21.54
C PRO A 215 -15.68 -4.76 -22.88
N GLU A 216 -16.86 -5.20 -23.29
CA GLU A 216 -17.06 -5.82 -24.61
C GLU A 216 -17.04 -4.76 -25.71
N GLU A 217 -17.72 -3.64 -25.48
CA GLU A 217 -17.75 -2.51 -26.39
C GLU A 217 -16.48 -1.67 -26.26
N THR A 218 -15.94 -1.25 -27.41
CA THR A 218 -14.81 -0.33 -27.42
C THR A 218 -15.37 1.08 -27.27
N PRO A 219 -14.92 1.87 -26.28
CA PRO A 219 -15.39 3.25 -26.13
C PRO A 219 -15.03 4.08 -27.37
N GLU A 220 -15.67 5.25 -27.52
CA GLU A 220 -15.50 6.15 -28.67
C GLU A 220 -14.03 6.53 -28.95
N ASP A 221 -13.18 6.49 -27.93
CA ASP A 221 -11.74 6.76 -28.00
C ASP A 221 -10.92 5.66 -28.73
N ASP A 222 -11.54 4.55 -29.15
CA ASP A 222 -10.89 3.36 -29.77
C ASP A 222 -9.81 2.68 -28.91
N LEU A 223 -9.60 3.16 -27.68
CA LEU A 223 -8.62 2.61 -26.75
C LEU A 223 -9.22 1.44 -25.97
N ARG A 224 -8.76 0.23 -26.30
CA ARG A 224 -9.12 -0.98 -25.57
C ARG A 224 -8.41 -1.02 -24.22
N ARG A 225 -9.13 -0.65 -23.17
CA ARG A 225 -8.68 -0.70 -21.79
C ARG A 225 -9.08 -1.99 -21.10
N GLU A 226 -8.33 -2.34 -20.07
CA GLU A 226 -8.68 -3.28 -19.01
C GLU A 226 -8.61 -2.56 -17.67
N TYR A 227 -9.50 -2.91 -16.75
CA TYR A 227 -9.58 -2.31 -15.42
C TYR A 227 -9.30 -3.37 -14.38
N ARG A 228 -8.14 -3.30 -13.71
CA ARG A 228 -7.82 -4.21 -12.61
C ARG A 228 -8.23 -3.55 -11.31
N VAL A 229 -9.17 -4.16 -10.61
CA VAL A 229 -9.72 -3.64 -9.37
C VAL A 229 -9.28 -4.52 -8.21
N TYR A 230 -8.61 -3.93 -7.22
CA TYR A 230 -8.18 -4.61 -6.00
C TYR A 230 -8.94 -4.03 -4.80
N LEU A 231 -9.73 -4.88 -4.15
CA LEU A 231 -10.49 -4.54 -2.96
C LEU A 231 -9.72 -4.99 -1.72
N PHE A 232 -9.49 -4.07 -0.79
CA PHE A 232 -8.83 -4.35 0.49
C PHE A 232 -9.62 -3.78 1.65
N GLN A 233 -9.66 -4.52 2.76
CA GLN A 233 -10.35 -4.11 3.97
C GLN A 233 -9.49 -4.37 5.20
N ASN A 234 -9.53 -3.46 6.16
CA ASN A 234 -8.89 -3.61 7.45
C ASN A 234 -9.77 -2.99 8.55
N GLY A 235 -10.43 -3.83 9.35
CA GLY A 235 -11.48 -3.38 10.26
C GLY A 235 -12.65 -2.75 9.50
N ASP A 236 -12.98 -1.50 9.86
CA ASP A 236 -14.08 -0.74 9.25
C ASP A 236 -13.64 0.16 8.09
N MET A 237 -12.34 0.21 7.82
CA MET A 237 -11.78 0.94 6.69
C MET A 237 -11.75 0.04 5.45
N ARG A 238 -12.13 0.62 4.32
CA ARG A 238 -12.12 -0.04 3.02
C ARG A 238 -11.43 0.82 1.97
N MET A 239 -10.65 0.14 1.13
CA MET A 239 -9.89 0.73 0.05
C MET A 239 -10.19 -0.01 -1.25
N VAL A 240 -10.22 0.73 -2.35
CA VAL A 240 -10.24 0.20 -3.72
C VAL A 240 -9.07 0.81 -4.48
N LEU A 241 -8.28 -0.03 -5.14
CA LEU A 241 -7.32 0.39 -6.15
C LEU A 241 -7.84 0.01 -7.53
N VAL A 242 -7.95 0.99 -8.43
CA VAL A 242 -8.37 0.76 -9.82
C VAL A 242 -7.23 1.12 -10.74
N TYR A 243 -6.72 0.13 -11.48
CA TYR A 243 -5.76 0.35 -12.56
C TYR A 243 -6.49 0.31 -13.90
N ALA A 244 -6.64 1.45 -14.57
CA ALA A 244 -7.19 1.54 -15.91
C ALA A 244 -6.04 1.52 -16.94
N LEU A 245 -5.74 0.33 -17.46
CA LEU A 245 -4.55 0.06 -18.28
C LEU A 245 -4.94 -0.24 -19.73
N PRO A 246 -4.07 0.05 -20.70
CA PRO A 246 -4.20 -0.52 -22.04
C PRO A 246 -4.12 -2.07 -21.99
N ARG A 247 -4.81 -2.78 -22.88
CA ARG A 247 -4.78 -4.26 -22.89
C ARG A 247 -3.42 -4.88 -23.25
N ASN A 248 -2.65 -4.20 -24.10
CA ASN A 248 -1.43 -4.78 -24.67
C ASN A 248 -0.15 -4.11 -24.16
N VAL A 249 -0.06 -3.84 -22.86
CA VAL A 249 1.16 -3.27 -22.27
C VAL A 249 2.33 -4.23 -22.50
N SER A 250 3.45 -3.68 -22.99
CA SER A 250 4.67 -4.43 -23.26
C SER A 250 5.19 -5.14 -22.01
N ALA A 251 5.63 -6.39 -22.17
CA ALA A 251 6.24 -7.15 -21.09
C ALA A 251 7.48 -6.46 -20.48
N GLY A 252 8.18 -5.63 -21.28
CA GLY A 252 9.34 -4.87 -20.82
C GLY A 252 9.02 -3.78 -19.77
N GLU A 253 7.75 -3.41 -19.60
CA GLU A 253 7.32 -2.48 -18.54
C GLU A 253 7.32 -3.15 -17.15
N GLU A 254 7.35 -4.49 -17.10
CA GLU A 254 7.21 -5.31 -15.87
C GLU A 254 6.07 -4.86 -14.96
N LEU A 255 5.01 -4.29 -15.54
CA LEU A 255 3.98 -3.57 -14.80
C LEU A 255 3.26 -4.48 -13.79
N GLU A 256 3.01 -5.74 -14.14
CA GLU A 256 2.37 -6.70 -13.24
C GLU A 256 3.20 -6.93 -11.96
N ASN A 257 4.51 -7.16 -12.11
CA ASN A 257 5.42 -7.29 -10.97
C ASN A 257 5.43 -6.03 -10.10
N ARG A 258 5.44 -4.84 -10.72
CA ARG A 258 5.41 -3.56 -9.99
C ARG A 258 4.09 -3.33 -9.25
N ILE A 259 2.96 -3.75 -9.83
CA ILE A 259 1.66 -3.71 -9.16
C ILE A 259 1.69 -4.63 -7.94
N LEU A 260 2.15 -5.87 -8.07
CA LEU A 260 2.24 -6.80 -6.94
C LEU A 260 3.15 -6.26 -5.83
N LEU A 261 4.32 -5.71 -6.17
CA LEU A 261 5.20 -5.05 -5.21
C LEU A 261 4.53 -3.84 -4.55
N SER A 262 3.76 -3.03 -5.29
CA SER A 262 2.96 -1.92 -4.75
C SER A 262 1.94 -2.43 -3.73
N LEU A 263 1.19 -3.49 -4.04
CA LEU A 263 0.20 -4.09 -3.12
C LEU A 263 0.85 -4.61 -1.83
N GLN A 264 2.08 -5.13 -1.89
CA GLN A 264 2.84 -5.54 -0.69
C GLN A 264 3.09 -4.38 0.28
N THR A 265 3.16 -3.14 -0.22
CA THR A 265 3.42 -1.95 0.61
C THR A 265 2.17 -1.27 1.15
N VAL A 266 0.97 -1.74 0.77
CA VAL A 266 -0.30 -1.13 1.20
C VAL A 266 -0.54 -1.38 2.68
N GLU A 267 -0.70 -0.33 3.45
CA GLU A 267 -1.18 -0.37 4.83
C GLU A 267 -2.43 0.49 4.93
N LEU A 268 -3.49 -0.07 5.52
CA LEU A 268 -4.76 0.60 5.73
C LEU A 268 -4.99 0.71 7.23
N SER A 269 -5.28 1.91 7.72
CA SER A 269 -5.60 2.16 9.13
C SER A 269 -6.83 1.35 9.55
N THR A 270 -6.86 0.88 10.79
CA THR A 270 -8.06 0.29 11.41
C THR A 270 -8.94 1.34 12.08
N GLU A 271 -8.42 2.56 12.28
CA GLU A 271 -9.10 3.63 12.99
C GLU A 271 -10.05 4.40 12.07
N LYS A 272 -11.32 4.47 12.48
CA LYS A 272 -12.32 5.31 11.83
C LYS A 272 -11.94 6.79 11.97
N PRO A 273 -12.01 7.60 10.92
CA PRO A 273 -11.87 9.03 11.08
C PRO A 273 -13.00 9.57 11.96
N ALA A 274 -12.65 10.49 12.85
CA ALA A 274 -13.64 11.23 13.59
C ALA A 274 -14.52 12.04 12.61
N ALA A 275 -15.83 11.99 12.82
CA ALA A 275 -16.76 12.84 12.07
C ALA A 275 -16.32 14.31 12.20
N LYS A 276 -16.28 15.02 11.07
CA LYS A 276 -15.97 16.47 11.07
C LYS A 276 -17.07 17.16 11.87
N ARG A 277 -16.78 17.53 13.12
CA ARG A 277 -17.69 18.35 13.92
C ARG A 277 -17.84 19.69 13.20
N ALA A 278 -19.07 20.10 12.91
CA ALA A 278 -19.35 21.44 12.42
C ALA A 278 -18.67 22.44 13.38
N PRO A 279 -17.99 23.49 12.87
CA PRO A 279 -17.41 24.50 13.72
C PRO A 279 -18.50 25.03 14.65
N ALA A 280 -18.24 25.00 15.96
CA ALA A 280 -19.18 25.48 16.95
C ALA A 280 -19.59 26.91 16.56
N LYS A 281 -20.90 27.17 16.42
CA LYS A 281 -21.39 28.53 16.15
C LYS A 281 -20.76 29.45 17.20
N PRO A 282 -20.11 30.57 16.80
CA PRO A 282 -19.53 31.49 17.75
C PRO A 282 -20.63 31.92 18.71
N ASN A 283 -20.46 31.61 19.99
CA ASN A 283 -21.43 31.95 21.02
C ASN A 283 -21.53 33.48 21.06
N PRO A 284 -22.69 34.08 20.77
CA PRO A 284 -22.82 35.54 20.72
C PRO A 284 -22.60 36.22 22.07
N ASN A 285 -22.66 35.46 23.18
CA ASN A 285 -22.26 35.93 24.50
C ASN A 285 -20.82 35.51 24.80
N GLY A 286 -19.87 36.31 24.31
CA GLY A 286 -18.45 36.16 24.59
C GLY A 286 -18.16 36.17 26.09
N THR A 287 -17.77 35.01 26.61
CA THR A 287 -16.78 34.95 27.69
C THR A 287 -15.53 34.36 27.06
N PRO A 288 -14.36 35.02 27.13
CA PRO A 288 -13.13 34.48 26.56
C PRO A 288 -12.83 33.14 27.22
N ALA A 289 -13.00 32.04 26.46
CA ALA A 289 -12.62 30.73 26.90
C ALA A 289 -11.09 30.70 26.96
N ALA A 290 -10.56 30.46 28.17
CA ALA A 290 -9.14 30.27 28.41
C ALA A 290 -8.59 29.23 27.42
N SER A 291 -7.54 29.63 26.70
CA SER A 291 -6.78 28.81 25.77
C SER A 291 -6.49 27.46 26.41
N SER A 292 -7.04 26.37 25.86
CA SER A 292 -6.61 25.03 26.25
C SER A 292 -5.17 24.86 25.77
N GLU A 293 -4.27 24.91 26.73
CA GLU A 293 -2.86 24.59 26.59
C GLU A 293 -2.72 23.23 25.87
N ALA A 294 -2.10 23.24 24.69
CA ALA A 294 -1.87 22.04 23.91
C ALA A 294 -0.96 21.10 24.71
N PRO A 295 -1.30 19.81 24.87
CA PRO A 295 -0.40 18.87 25.51
C PRO A 295 0.88 18.78 24.69
N ALA A 296 2.01 18.99 25.37
CA ALA A 296 3.34 18.92 24.79
C ALA A 296 3.52 17.61 24.02
N ALA A 297 3.99 17.72 22.78
CA ALA A 297 4.32 16.58 21.94
C ALA A 297 5.36 15.69 22.63
N THR A 298 4.97 14.47 22.96
CA THR A 298 5.89 13.42 23.40
C THR A 298 6.86 13.12 22.25
N PRO A 299 8.19 13.20 22.45
CA PRO A 299 9.14 12.84 21.40
C PRO A 299 9.00 11.36 21.03
N PRO A 300 9.21 11.00 19.75
CA PRO A 300 9.17 9.60 19.32
C PRO A 300 10.24 8.80 20.07
N SER A 301 9.79 7.73 20.70
CA SER A 301 10.66 6.70 21.29
C SER A 301 11.56 6.15 20.19
N ALA A 302 12.86 6.40 20.30
CA ALA A 302 13.86 5.75 19.46
C ALA A 302 13.75 4.24 19.65
N SER A 303 13.30 3.53 18.62
CA SER A 303 13.38 2.08 18.57
C SER A 303 14.86 1.65 18.52
N PRO A 304 15.31 0.73 19.39
CA PRO A 304 16.63 0.16 19.30
C PRO A 304 16.60 -1.00 18.31
N PHE A 305 16.90 -0.72 17.05
CA PHE A 305 17.42 -1.72 16.11
C PHE A 305 18.52 -1.08 15.27
#